data_AF-A0A2P7NTQ7-F1
#
_entry.id   AF-A0A2P7NTQ7-F1
#
_cell.length_a   1.000
_cell.length_b   1.000
_cell.length_c   1.000
_cell.angle_alpha   90.00
_cell.angle_beta   90.00
_cell.angle_gamma   90.00
#
_symmetry.space_group_name_H-M   'P 1'
#
loop_
_entity.id
_entity.type
_entity.pdbx_description
1 polymer ?
#
loop_
_entity_poly.entity_id
_entity_poly.type
_entity_poly.pdbx_seq_one_letter_code
_entity_poly.pdbx_strand_id
1 'polypeptide(L)'
;MQFSNLKEMLVSIFGFMAIYVGTVSADNQAGSFSTGLAAAVDFYQVTCFDDGNGVPSYLEAQVKDMTASTSKVSILAYKGTSCTTNKCAQFSVDTTDSDTTYSPLVKVIQGSGVYNLFVMHTAAGADSYDVAFHCKTSGGVHTGTSVTSKQQQ
;
A
#
# COMPACT_ATOMS: atom_id res chain seq x y z
N MET A 1 1.99 -38.94 -66.34
CA MET A 1 2.90 -37.77 -66.20
C MET A 1 2.05 -36.55 -66.52
N GLN A 2 1.84 -35.53 -65.70
CA GLN A 2 2.69 -34.89 -64.68
C GLN A 2 1.76 -34.14 -63.69
N PHE A 3 2.14 -34.09 -62.41
CA PHE A 3 1.43 -33.39 -61.32
C PHE A 3 1.81 -31.90 -61.25
N SER A 4 0.88 -31.03 -60.82
CA SER A 4 1.12 -29.80 -60.02
C SER A 4 -0.19 -29.01 -59.85
N ASN A 5 -0.54 -28.31 -58.77
CA ASN A 5 -0.09 -28.22 -57.38
C ASN A 5 -1.26 -27.53 -56.64
N LEU A 6 -1.73 -28.15 -55.57
CA LEU A 6 -2.68 -27.59 -54.61
C LEU A 6 -1.96 -26.47 -53.86
N LYS A 7 -2.50 -25.24 -53.84
CA LYS A 7 -1.98 -24.17 -52.97
C LYS A 7 -3.04 -23.84 -51.91
N GLU A 8 -2.83 -24.49 -50.77
CA GLU A 8 -3.27 -24.22 -49.42
C GLU A 8 -3.69 -22.75 -49.16
N MET A 9 -4.90 -22.55 -48.63
CA MET A 9 -5.28 -21.29 -47.97
C MET A 9 -5.91 -21.62 -46.61
N LEU A 10 -5.06 -21.92 -45.62
CA LEU A 10 -5.44 -22.02 -44.21
C LEU A 10 -5.50 -20.61 -43.62
N VAL A 11 -6.72 -20.12 -43.37
CA VAL A 11 -6.98 -18.89 -42.63
C VAL A 11 -6.80 -19.19 -41.14
N SER A 12 -5.68 -18.74 -40.56
CA SER A 12 -5.43 -18.84 -39.13
C SER A 12 -6.20 -17.73 -38.39
N ILE A 13 -7.26 -18.11 -37.67
CA ILE A 13 -8.01 -17.20 -36.79
C ILE A 13 -7.21 -17.07 -35.49
N PHE A 14 -6.37 -16.04 -35.41
CA PHE A 14 -5.70 -15.64 -34.18
C PHE A 14 -6.69 -14.84 -33.33
N GLY A 15 -7.38 -15.53 -32.41
CA GLY A 15 -8.22 -14.89 -31.41
C GLY A 15 -7.37 -14.09 -30.41
N PHE A 16 -7.44 -12.77 -30.48
CA PHE A 16 -6.85 -11.86 -29.50
C PHE A 16 -7.65 -11.94 -28.19
N MET A 17 -7.23 -12.79 -27.27
CA MET A 17 -7.73 -12.79 -25.90
C MET A 17 -7.05 -11.63 -25.16
N ALA A 18 -7.73 -10.48 -25.06
CA ALA A 18 -7.28 -9.36 -24.25
C ALA A 18 -7.42 -9.73 -22.78
N ILE A 19 -6.32 -10.20 -22.18
CA ILE A 19 -6.23 -10.42 -20.73
C ILE A 19 -6.23 -9.03 -20.10
N TYR A 20 -7.35 -8.64 -19.48
CA TYR A 20 -7.40 -7.45 -18.61
C TYR A 20 -6.49 -7.72 -17.40
N VAL A 21 -5.23 -7.31 -17.51
CA VAL A 21 -4.35 -7.14 -16.36
C VAL A 21 -4.77 -5.85 -15.67
N GLY A 22 -5.57 -5.97 -14.60
CA GLY A 22 -5.81 -4.85 -13.70
C GLY A 22 -4.47 -4.35 -13.17
N THR A 23 -4.12 -3.11 -13.48
CA THR A 23 -2.93 -2.47 -12.93
C THR A 23 -3.11 -2.35 -11.43
N VAL A 24 -2.29 -3.08 -10.68
CA VAL A 24 -2.26 -3.01 -9.22
C VAL A 24 -1.44 -1.79 -8.82
N SER A 25 -2.09 -0.70 -8.38
CA SER A 25 -1.38 0.44 -7.80
C SER A 25 -1.06 0.14 -6.34
N ALA A 26 0.24 0.17 -6.02
CA ALA A 26 0.69 0.51 -4.69
C ALA A 26 0.69 2.02 -4.59
N ASP A 27 -0.05 2.55 -3.62
CA ASP A 27 0.09 3.96 -3.31
C ASP A 27 1.18 4.09 -2.26
N ASN A 28 2.20 4.88 -2.60
CA ASN A 28 3.32 5.15 -1.73
C ASN A 28 3.26 6.61 -1.25
N GLN A 29 3.61 6.83 0.01
CA GLN A 29 3.76 8.15 0.61
C GLN A 29 5.14 8.24 1.27
N ALA A 30 6.00 9.07 0.69
CA ALA A 30 7.26 9.43 1.30
C ALA A 30 7.09 10.60 2.28
N GLY A 31 7.94 10.65 3.30
CA GLY A 31 8.00 11.75 4.26
C GLY A 31 9.34 11.80 4.99
N SER A 32 9.51 12.80 5.84
CA SER A 32 10.74 12.98 6.61
C SER A 32 10.51 13.80 7.87
N PHE A 33 11.10 13.35 8.97
CA PHE A 33 11.16 14.09 10.23
C PHE A 33 12.41 14.97 10.22
N SER A 34 12.23 16.26 9.91
CA SER A 34 13.39 17.17 9.66
C SER A 34 13.72 18.09 10.83
N THR A 35 12.84 18.19 11.81
CA THR A 35 12.99 19.11 12.96
C THR A 35 13.98 18.63 14.01
N GLY A 36 14.39 17.35 13.99
CA GLY A 36 15.32 16.77 14.96
C GLY A 36 14.72 16.57 16.35
N LEU A 37 13.42 16.84 16.52
CA LEU A 37 12.69 16.60 17.76
C LEU A 37 12.48 15.09 17.96
N ALA A 38 12.34 14.64 19.21
CA ALA A 38 11.94 13.26 19.48
C ALA A 38 10.43 13.08 19.28
N ALA A 39 10.02 11.90 18.83
CA ALA A 39 8.62 11.51 18.72
C ALA A 39 7.79 12.42 17.78
N ALA A 40 8.42 12.95 16.73
CA ALA A 40 7.70 13.59 15.65
C ALA A 40 6.70 12.61 15.01
N VAL A 41 5.53 13.13 14.65
CA VAL A 41 4.44 12.35 14.07
C VAL A 41 3.91 13.02 12.82
N ASP A 42 3.94 12.27 11.73
CA ASP A 42 3.23 12.62 10.51
C ASP A 42 1.89 11.89 10.49
N PHE A 43 0.85 12.60 10.11
CA PHE A 43 -0.52 12.10 10.10
C PHE A 43 -1.12 12.19 8.70
N TYR A 44 -1.57 11.04 8.21
CA TYR A 44 -2.22 10.85 6.93
C TYR A 44 -3.61 10.26 7.12
N GLN A 45 -4.49 10.58 6.18
CA GLN A 45 -5.76 9.90 6.00
C GLN A 45 -5.75 9.13 4.70
N VAL A 46 -5.95 7.81 4.79
CA VAL A 46 -6.07 6.92 3.63
C VAL A 46 -7.55 6.62 3.43
N THR A 47 -8.09 6.94 2.26
CA THR A 47 -9.50 6.70 1.93
C THR A 47 -9.62 5.49 1.02
N CYS A 48 -10.35 4.47 1.47
CA CYS A 48 -10.67 3.28 0.69
C CYS A 48 -12.07 3.42 0.06
N PHE A 49 -12.18 3.28 -1.25
CA PHE A 49 -13.45 3.36 -1.97
C PHE A 49 -13.51 2.33 -3.12
N ASP A 50 -14.73 1.97 -3.52
CA ASP A 50 -14.93 1.11 -4.69
C ASP A 50 -14.72 1.94 -5.96
N ASP A 51 -13.72 1.56 -6.75
CA ASP A 51 -13.35 2.16 -8.03
C ASP A 51 -13.82 1.32 -9.23
N GLY A 52 -14.69 0.33 -8.99
CA GLY A 52 -15.14 -0.66 -9.97
C GLY A 52 -14.50 -2.04 -9.77
N ASN A 53 -13.47 -2.17 -8.92
CA ASN A 53 -12.84 -3.45 -8.59
C ASN A 53 -13.50 -4.18 -7.40
N GLY A 54 -14.56 -3.59 -6.83
CA GLY A 54 -15.39 -4.18 -5.78
C GLY A 54 -15.23 -3.47 -4.44
N VAL A 55 -16.07 -3.87 -3.48
CA VAL A 55 -16.18 -3.18 -2.18
C VAL A 55 -14.92 -3.39 -1.33
N PRO A 56 -14.23 -2.31 -0.90
CA PRO A 56 -13.10 -2.42 0.00
C PRO A 56 -13.48 -3.10 1.32
N SER A 57 -12.64 -4.02 1.79
CA SER A 57 -12.78 -4.75 3.04
C SER A 57 -11.78 -4.30 4.10
N TYR A 58 -10.57 -3.94 3.68
CA TYR A 58 -9.50 -3.60 4.61
C TYR A 58 -8.45 -2.67 3.99
N LEU A 59 -7.68 -2.03 4.89
CA LEU A 59 -6.43 -1.36 4.59
C LEU A 59 -5.27 -2.26 5.01
N GLU A 60 -4.27 -2.40 4.14
CA GLU A 60 -2.95 -2.92 4.48
C GLU A 60 -1.91 -1.79 4.36
N ALA A 61 -0.96 -1.71 5.29
CA ALA A 61 0.09 -0.69 5.25
C ALA A 61 1.41 -1.22 5.85
N GLN A 62 2.52 -0.64 5.45
CA GLN A 62 3.86 -0.93 5.95
C GLN A 62 4.76 0.29 5.73
N VAL A 63 5.79 0.46 6.56
CA VAL A 63 6.74 1.57 6.46
C VAL A 63 8.15 1.05 6.28
N LYS A 64 8.95 1.81 5.57
CA LYS A 64 10.37 1.56 5.39
C LYS A 64 11.16 2.76 5.86
N ASP A 65 12.14 2.52 6.73
CA ASP A 65 13.09 3.52 7.18
C ASP A 65 14.19 3.73 6.12
N MET A 66 14.22 4.93 5.56
CA MET A 66 15.11 5.29 4.47
C MET A 66 16.44 5.87 4.96
N THR A 67 16.62 6.06 6.27
CA THR A 67 17.79 6.76 6.83
C THR A 67 18.45 5.97 7.95
N ALA A 68 19.77 5.87 7.90
CA ALA A 68 20.54 5.26 8.97
C ALA A 68 20.54 6.18 10.20
N SER A 69 19.93 5.73 11.30
CA SER A 69 19.66 6.56 12.46
C SER A 69 19.53 5.74 13.74
N THR A 70 19.73 6.39 14.89
CA THR A 70 19.43 5.72 16.18
C THR A 70 17.93 5.62 16.44
N SER A 71 17.16 6.50 15.80
CA SER A 71 15.70 6.44 15.76
C SER A 71 15.26 5.36 14.77
N LYS A 72 14.04 4.86 14.94
CA LYS A 72 13.40 3.85 14.07
C LYS A 72 12.06 4.39 13.64
N VAL A 73 11.66 4.12 12.41
CA VAL A 73 10.35 4.54 11.90
C VAL A 73 9.30 3.46 12.17
N SER A 74 8.12 3.90 12.60
CA SER A 74 6.98 3.05 12.91
C SER A 74 5.68 3.61 12.35
N ILE A 75 4.69 2.73 12.21
CA ILE A 75 3.35 3.09 11.77
C ILE A 75 2.27 2.60 12.72
N LEU A 76 1.19 3.38 12.80
CA LEU A 76 -0.07 3.00 13.41
C LEU A 76 -1.20 3.29 12.40
N ALA A 77 -1.88 2.24 11.95
CA ALA A 77 -3.09 2.36 11.14
C ALA A 77 -4.33 2.15 12.02
N TYR A 78 -5.34 3.00 11.90
CA TYR A 78 -6.52 3.00 12.75
C TYR A 78 -7.81 3.40 12.02
N LYS A 79 -8.90 2.69 12.29
CA LYS A 79 -10.27 3.06 11.90
C LYS A 79 -11.32 2.46 12.84
N GLY A 80 -12.29 3.29 13.24
CA GLY A 80 -13.48 2.86 13.99
C GLY A 80 -13.24 2.66 15.49
N THR A 81 -14.32 2.58 16.27
CA THR A 81 -14.26 2.56 17.75
C THR A 81 -14.53 1.19 18.37
N SER A 82 -15.07 0.23 17.61
CA SER A 82 -15.32 -1.15 18.06
C SER A 82 -14.10 -2.03 17.85
N CYS A 83 -13.14 -1.89 18.75
CA CYS A 83 -11.89 -2.62 18.75
C CYS A 83 -12.03 -3.98 19.44
N THR A 84 -12.32 -5.04 18.69
CA THR A 84 -11.91 -6.39 19.12
C THR A 84 -10.42 -6.57 18.79
N THR A 85 -9.75 -7.54 19.41
CA THR A 85 -8.32 -7.84 19.17
C THR A 85 -8.00 -7.80 17.67
N ASN A 86 -7.05 -6.93 17.31
CA ASN A 86 -6.51 -6.73 15.95
C ASN A 86 -7.44 -6.19 14.84
N LYS A 87 -8.62 -5.61 15.14
CA LYS A 87 -9.54 -5.18 14.06
C LYS A 87 -9.52 -3.70 13.70
N CYS A 88 -9.39 -2.81 14.68
CA CYS A 88 -9.55 -1.36 14.46
C CYS A 88 -8.23 -0.60 14.42
N ALA A 89 -7.15 -1.14 14.98
CA ALA A 89 -5.86 -0.48 15.14
C ALA A 89 -4.73 -1.51 15.04
N GLN A 90 -3.70 -1.23 14.26
CA GLN A 90 -2.53 -2.10 14.13
C GLN A 90 -1.26 -1.27 14.01
N PHE A 91 -0.20 -1.75 14.66
CA PHE A 91 1.09 -1.07 14.76
C PHE A 91 2.21 -1.96 14.20
N SER A 92 3.19 -1.35 13.57
CA SER A 92 4.42 -2.01 13.12
C SER A 92 5.59 -1.04 13.15
N VAL A 93 6.81 -1.57 13.29
CA VAL A 93 8.05 -0.81 13.33
C VAL A 93 9.02 -1.41 12.32
N ASP A 94 9.70 -0.54 11.59
CA ASP A 94 10.87 -0.93 10.83
C ASP A 94 12.08 -0.93 11.78
N THR A 95 12.67 -2.10 11.98
CA THR A 95 13.81 -2.27 12.88
C THR A 95 15.15 -2.15 12.17
N THR A 96 15.17 -2.05 10.84
CA THR A 96 16.38 -2.12 10.02
C THR A 96 16.51 -0.88 9.17
N ASP A 97 17.59 -0.12 9.34
CA ASP A 97 17.71 1.14 8.62
C ASP A 97 18.27 0.97 7.22
N SER A 98 17.78 1.83 6.31
CA SER A 98 18.34 2.01 4.96
C SER A 98 18.42 0.72 4.14
N ASP A 99 17.60 -0.26 4.48
CA ASP A 99 17.44 -1.46 3.67
C ASP A 99 16.32 -1.26 2.63
N THR A 100 16.07 -2.30 1.84
CA THR A 100 15.00 -2.27 0.83
C THR A 100 13.70 -2.89 1.33
N THR A 101 13.66 -3.31 2.59
CA THR A 101 12.58 -4.08 3.19
C THR A 101 11.64 -3.12 3.91
N TYR A 102 10.35 -3.41 3.90
CA TYR A 102 9.42 -2.68 4.77
C TYR A 102 9.26 -3.44 6.08
N SER A 103 8.83 -2.73 7.12
CA SER A 103 8.29 -3.27 8.36
C SER A 103 7.27 -4.39 8.11
N PRO A 104 7.01 -5.28 9.09
CA PRO A 104 5.87 -6.19 9.04
C PRO A 104 4.56 -5.49 8.66
N LEU A 105 3.75 -6.14 7.82
CA LEU A 105 2.50 -5.58 7.31
C LEU A 105 1.45 -5.41 8.42
N VAL A 106 0.84 -4.23 8.52
CA VAL A 106 -0.35 -4.00 9.33
C VAL A 106 -1.61 -4.14 8.49
N LYS A 107 -2.68 -4.70 9.06
CA LYS A 107 -3.96 -4.92 8.37
C LYS A 107 -5.16 -4.52 9.23
N VAL A 108 -5.93 -3.54 8.80
CA VAL A 108 -7.13 -3.04 9.52
C VAL A 108 -8.38 -3.36 8.71
N ILE A 109 -9.20 -4.28 9.22
CA ILE A 109 -10.40 -4.80 8.52
C ILE A 109 -11.63 -4.02 8.99
N GLN A 110 -11.88 -2.88 8.34
CA GLN A 110 -12.95 -1.95 8.69
C GLN A 110 -13.70 -1.40 7.45
N GLY A 111 -13.64 -2.11 6.32
CA GLY A 111 -14.38 -1.79 5.10
C GLY A 111 -13.97 -0.47 4.43
N SER A 112 -14.83 0.03 3.55
CA SER A 112 -14.67 1.31 2.84
C SER A 112 -14.73 2.52 3.77
N GLY A 113 -14.05 3.60 3.41
CA GLY A 113 -14.00 4.87 4.14
C GLY A 113 -12.59 5.25 4.59
N VAL A 114 -12.52 6.23 5.48
CA VAL A 114 -11.25 6.85 5.90
C VAL A 114 -10.60 6.07 7.04
N TYR A 115 -9.32 5.76 6.86
CA TYR A 115 -8.40 5.25 7.87
C TYR A 115 -7.44 6.36 8.26
N ASN A 116 -7.13 6.46 9.54
CA ASN A 116 -6.07 7.30 10.06
C ASN A 116 -4.76 6.50 10.04
N LEU A 117 -3.70 7.08 9.51
CA LEU A 117 -2.37 6.49 9.47
C LEU A 117 -1.38 7.47 10.07
N PHE A 118 -0.68 7.02 11.10
CA PHE A 118 0.37 7.79 11.77
C PHE A 118 1.71 7.16 11.45
N VAL A 119 2.68 7.98 11.06
CA VAL A 119 4.08 7.60 10.94
C VAL A 119 4.82 8.31 12.06
N MET A 120 5.63 7.58 12.81
CA MET A 120 6.28 8.09 14.02
C MET A 120 7.72 7.59 14.06
N HIS A 121 8.64 8.40 14.53
CA HIS A 121 10.01 7.97 14.80
C HIS A 121 10.31 7.90 16.30
N THR A 122 11.12 6.93 16.73
CA THR A 122 11.22 6.53 18.14
C THR A 122 12.15 7.39 19.00
N ALA A 123 13.05 8.18 18.40
CA ALA A 123 14.02 8.99 19.13
C ALA A 123 14.27 10.33 18.43
N ALA A 124 14.95 11.26 19.12
CA ALA A 124 15.38 12.50 18.49
C ALA A 124 16.36 12.20 17.35
N GLY A 125 16.21 12.90 16.24
CA GLY A 125 17.00 12.69 15.04
C GLY A 125 16.26 13.10 13.79
N ALA A 126 16.97 13.07 12.66
CA ALA A 126 16.35 13.22 11.36
C ALA A 126 16.22 11.84 10.71
N ASP A 127 15.02 11.49 10.30
CA ASP A 127 14.72 10.25 9.58
C ASP A 127 13.88 10.58 8.34
N SER A 128 14.01 9.77 7.31
CA SER A 128 13.08 9.77 6.18
C SER A 128 12.50 8.39 6.00
N TYR A 129 11.32 8.33 5.42
CA TYR A 129 10.59 7.08 5.30
C TYR A 129 9.79 7.02 4.01
N ASP A 130 9.42 5.80 3.65
CA ASP A 130 8.43 5.52 2.62
C ASP A 130 7.35 4.59 3.19
N VAL A 131 6.09 4.96 3.05
CA VAL A 131 4.95 4.13 3.43
C VAL A 131 4.35 3.55 2.16
N ALA A 132 4.12 2.23 2.14
CA ALA A 132 3.26 1.59 1.14
C ALA A 132 1.92 1.24 1.78
N PHE A 133 0.81 1.55 1.10
CA PHE A 133 -0.53 1.21 1.57
C PHE A 133 -1.47 0.81 0.43
N HIS A 134 -2.45 -0.03 0.77
CA HIS A 134 -3.39 -0.59 -0.18
C HIS A 134 -4.77 -0.82 0.44
N CYS A 135 -5.81 -0.30 -0.21
CA CYS A 135 -7.17 -0.72 0.05
C CYS A 135 -7.50 -1.95 -0.80
N LYS A 136 -8.03 -3.01 -0.17
CA LYS A 136 -8.34 -4.26 -0.87
C LYS A 136 -9.71 -4.82 -0.48
N THR A 137 -10.32 -5.56 -1.40
CA THR A 137 -11.50 -6.40 -1.15
C THR A 137 -11.16 -7.56 -0.21
N SER A 138 -12.16 -8.29 0.29
CA SER A 138 -11.92 -9.49 1.13
C SER A 138 -11.15 -10.59 0.41
N GLY A 139 -11.17 -10.61 -0.93
CA GLY A 139 -10.41 -11.52 -1.78
C GLY A 139 -8.99 -11.03 -2.11
N GLY A 140 -8.56 -9.89 -1.56
CA GLY A 140 -7.22 -9.34 -1.79
C GLY A 140 -7.05 -8.55 -3.09
N VAL A 141 -8.13 -8.29 -3.83
CA VAL A 141 -8.11 -7.44 -5.03
C VAL A 141 -7.98 -5.98 -4.60
N HIS A 142 -7.10 -5.22 -5.26
CA HIS A 142 -6.93 -3.79 -4.98
C HIS A 142 -8.17 -3.00 -5.40
N THR A 143 -8.46 -1.97 -4.63
CA THR A 143 -9.58 -1.04 -4.83
C THR A 143 -9.06 0.40 -4.79
N GLY A 144 -9.94 1.35 -5.10
CA GLY A 144 -9.65 2.77 -5.03
C GLY A 144 -9.02 3.16 -3.68
N THR A 145 -7.84 3.76 -3.77
CA THR A 145 -7.05 4.24 -2.64
C THR A 145 -6.69 5.71 -2.91
N SER A 146 -6.80 6.56 -1.90
CA SER A 146 -6.29 7.93 -1.96
C SER A 146 -5.75 8.36 -0.61
N VAL A 147 -4.77 9.26 -0.61
CA VAL A 147 -4.12 9.75 0.62
C VAL A 147 -4.25 11.26 0.73
N THR A 148 -4.42 11.75 1.96
CA THR A 148 -4.37 13.17 2.29
C THR A 148 -3.48 13.35 3.51
N SER A 149 -2.42 14.14 3.38
CA SER A 149 -1.63 14.58 4.53
C SER A 149 -2.43 15.57 5.38
N LYS A 150 -2.37 15.41 6.70
CA LYS A 150 -3.04 16.27 7.68
C LYS A 150 -2.04 17.03 8.55
N GLN A 151 -0.90 16.41 8.85
CA GLN A 151 0.19 17.00 9.59
C GLN A 151 1.51 16.37 9.14
N GLN A 152 2.55 17.20 9.01
CA GLN A 152 3.93 16.80 8.76
C GLN A 152 4.84 17.58 9.72
N GLN A 153 5.88 16.94 10.28
CA GLN A 153 6.80 17.51 11.27
C GLN A 153 8.28 17.35 10.95
#